data_AF-A0A069NCS8-F1
#
_entry.id   AF-A0A069NCS8-F1
#
_cell.length_a   1.000
_cell.length_b   1.000
_cell.length_c   1.000
_cell.angle_alpha   90.00
_cell.angle_beta   90.00
_cell.angle_gamma   90.00
#
_symmetry.space_group_name_H-M   'P 1'
#
loop_
_entity.id
_entity.type
_entity.pdbx_description
1 polymer ?
#
loop_
_entity_poly.entity_id
_entity_poly.type
_entity_poly.pdbx_seq_one_letter_code
_entity_poly.pdbx_strand_id
1 'polypeptide(L)'
;MMQRYAVGEWDSLWSSEPYMKHRFVLDLESRTVVAGEDRIRRGWWSMRLEDVAYMQQILNETFDLIWNEPEEFGFVRQTEIPPWATKAWPWPPLPEVEDVEKMLDSPGVPDAGRRN
;
A
#
# COMPACT_ATOMS: atom_id res chain seq x y z
N MET A 1 -11.59 18.43 19.89
CA MET A 1 -10.43 17.97 19.10
C MET A 1 -10.96 17.61 17.72
N MET A 2 -10.44 18.21 16.65
CA MET A 2 -10.84 17.87 15.28
C MET A 2 -10.23 16.52 14.92
N GLN A 3 -11.07 15.51 14.70
CA GLN A 3 -10.64 14.21 14.23
C GLN A 3 -10.40 14.32 12.72
N ARG A 4 -9.21 14.79 12.37
CA ARG A 4 -8.81 15.14 11.00
C ARG A 4 -8.65 13.93 10.10
N TYR A 5 -8.27 12.80 10.68
CA TYR A 5 -8.00 11.59 9.92
C TYR A 5 -9.16 10.60 10.03
N ALA A 6 -9.33 9.76 9.02
CA ALA A 6 -10.19 8.59 9.10
C ALA A 6 -9.40 7.36 8.68
N VAL A 7 -9.51 6.29 9.45
CA VAL A 7 -8.79 5.04 9.22
C VAL A 7 -9.78 3.91 9.10
N GLY A 8 -9.70 3.15 8.02
CA GLY A 8 -10.63 2.07 7.72
C GLY A 8 -9.97 0.95 6.96
N GLU A 9 -10.58 -0.22 7.05
CA GLU A 9 -10.25 -1.38 6.23
C GLU A 9 -11.33 -1.55 5.18
N TRP A 10 -10.93 -1.87 3.96
CA TRP A 10 -11.82 -2.10 2.85
C TRP A 10 -11.48 -3.41 2.17
N ASP A 11 -12.50 -4.17 1.81
CA ASP A 11 -12.32 -5.32 0.93
C ASP A 11 -12.12 -4.83 -0.51
N SER A 12 -11.33 -5.58 -1.29
CA SER A 12 -11.02 -5.20 -2.66
C SER A 12 -12.30 -5.03 -3.49
N LEU A 13 -12.39 -3.89 -4.16
CA LEU A 13 -13.44 -3.61 -5.14
C LEU A 13 -13.17 -4.31 -6.49
N TRP A 14 -12.02 -4.97 -6.61
CA TRP A 14 -11.59 -5.64 -7.84
C TRP A 14 -12.07 -7.08 -7.91
N SER A 15 -12.81 -7.40 -8.98
CA SER A 15 -13.27 -8.78 -9.24
C SER A 15 -12.14 -9.80 -9.38
N SER A 16 -10.93 -9.36 -9.76
CA SER A 16 -9.75 -10.23 -9.90
C SER A 16 -9.14 -10.62 -8.55
N GLU A 17 -9.35 -9.81 -7.51
CA GLU A 17 -8.74 -10.00 -6.19
C GLU A 17 -9.77 -9.82 -5.06
N PRO A 18 -10.91 -10.54 -5.07
CA PRO A 18 -12.07 -10.27 -4.21
C PRO A 18 -11.82 -10.53 -2.71
N TYR A 19 -10.68 -11.12 -2.36
CA TYR A 19 -10.28 -11.43 -0.98
C TYR A 19 -9.14 -10.55 -0.48
N MET A 20 -8.60 -9.67 -1.34
CA MET A 20 -7.56 -8.74 -0.93
C MET A 20 -8.20 -7.69 -0.03
N LYS A 21 -7.56 -7.44 1.12
CA LYS A 21 -7.99 -6.39 2.04
C LYS A 21 -7.03 -5.23 1.89
N HIS A 22 -7.57 -4.04 1.88
CA HIS A 22 -6.84 -2.80 1.87
C HIS A 22 -7.13 -2.07 3.17
N ARG A 23 -6.19 -1.28 3.66
CA ARG A 23 -6.45 -0.33 4.74
C ARG A 23 -5.90 1.02 4.39
N PHE A 24 -6.64 2.06 4.72
CA PHE A 24 -6.34 3.42 4.29
C PHE A 24 -6.36 4.38 5.45
N VAL A 25 -5.56 5.44 5.31
CA VAL A 25 -5.68 6.65 6.11
C VAL A 25 -6.10 7.78 5.19
N LEU A 26 -7.22 8.41 5.53
CA LEU A 26 -7.78 9.55 4.85
C LEU A 26 -7.52 10.80 5.67
N ASP A 27 -7.19 11.91 5.02
CA ASP A 27 -7.22 13.25 5.59
C ASP A 27 -8.53 13.90 5.15
N LEU A 28 -9.45 14.08 6.10
CA LEU A 28 -10.79 14.61 5.85
C LEU A 28 -10.78 16.12 5.57
N GLU A 29 -9.77 16.84 6.07
CA GLU A 29 -9.63 18.28 5.87
C GLU A 29 -9.20 18.60 4.42
N SER A 30 -8.21 17.85 3.93
CA SER A 30 -7.65 18.01 2.58
C SER A 30 -8.35 17.15 1.55
N ARG A 31 -9.22 16.22 1.97
CA ARG A 31 -9.88 15.20 1.14
C ARG A 31 -8.88 14.39 0.31
N THR A 32 -7.88 13.85 1.00
CA THR A 32 -6.78 13.09 0.37
C THR A 32 -6.55 11.76 1.05
N VAL A 33 -6.07 10.78 0.28
CA VAL A 33 -5.57 9.52 0.83
C VAL A 33 -4.13 9.74 1.24
N VAL A 34 -3.85 9.64 2.54
CA VAL A 34 -2.50 9.86 3.11
C VAL A 34 -1.63 8.64 2.89
N ALA A 35 -2.18 7.45 3.10
CA ALA A 35 -1.49 6.18 2.93
C ALA A 35 -2.50 5.05 2.70
N GLY A 36 -2.05 4.00 2.01
CA GLY A 36 -2.77 2.74 1.87
C GLY A 36 -1.82 1.56 2.09
N GLU A 37 -2.36 0.47 2.62
CA GLU A 37 -1.65 -0.82 2.70
C GLU A 37 -2.53 -1.95 2.16
N ASP A 38 -1.89 -2.85 1.45
CA ASP A 38 -2.43 -4.08 0.87
C ASP A 38 -2.14 -5.27 1.76
N ARG A 39 -3.14 -6.14 1.94
CA ARG A 39 -2.96 -7.39 2.66
C ARG A 39 -2.54 -8.51 1.73
N ILE A 40 -1.23 -8.70 1.59
CA ILE A 40 -0.61 -9.73 0.74
C ILE A 40 0.00 -10.82 1.63
N ARG A 41 -0.30 -12.10 1.34
CA ARG A 41 0.24 -13.27 2.06
C ARG A 41 0.16 -13.15 3.60
N ARG A 42 -0.96 -12.61 4.12
CA ARG A 42 -1.24 -12.34 5.55
C ARG A 42 -0.47 -11.16 6.17
N GLY A 43 0.46 -10.54 5.45
CA GLY A 43 1.14 -9.31 5.86
C GLY A 43 0.48 -8.06 5.29
N TRP A 44 0.72 -6.91 5.91
CA TRP A 44 0.35 -5.59 5.38
C TRP A 44 1.57 -4.98 4.69
N TRP A 45 1.37 -4.53 3.46
CA TRP A 45 2.39 -3.96 2.60
C TRP A 45 1.93 -2.60 2.09
N SER A 46 2.76 -1.57 2.16
CA SER A 46 2.34 -0.24 1.69
C SER A 46 2.05 -0.25 0.19
N MET A 47 0.96 0.43 -0.17
CA MET A 47 0.60 0.68 -1.56
C MET A 47 1.61 1.61 -2.21
N ARG A 48 1.76 1.50 -3.54
CA ARG A 48 2.56 2.46 -4.30
C ARG A 48 1.85 3.81 -4.36
N LEU A 49 2.58 4.87 -4.66
CA LEU A 49 1.99 6.20 -4.88
C LEU A 49 0.96 6.21 -6.02
N GLU A 50 1.19 5.43 -7.08
CA GLU A 50 0.23 5.24 -8.17
C GLU A 50 -1.07 4.59 -7.69
N ASP A 51 -0.97 3.55 -6.86
CA ASP A 51 -2.12 2.84 -6.30
C ASP A 51 -2.91 3.74 -5.34
N VAL A 52 -2.22 4.53 -4.52
CA VAL A 52 -2.83 5.53 -3.62
C VAL A 52 -3.57 6.60 -4.42
N ALA A 53 -2.96 7.14 -5.47
CA ALA A 53 -3.59 8.13 -6.34
C ALA A 53 -4.83 7.55 -7.05
N TYR A 54 -4.73 6.31 -7.51
CA TYR A 54 -5.84 5.60 -8.11
C TYR A 54 -7.00 5.37 -7.13
N MET A 55 -6.69 4.96 -5.89
CA MET A 55 -7.70 4.81 -4.83
C MET A 55 -8.35 6.14 -4.46
N GLN A 56 -7.58 7.22 -4.40
CA GLN A 56 -8.14 8.56 -4.19
C GLN A 56 -9.13 8.95 -5.30
N GLN A 57 -8.80 8.63 -6.55
CA GLN A 57 -9.70 8.86 -7.67
C GLN A 57 -11.02 8.10 -7.50
N ILE A 58 -10.96 6.80 -7.18
CA ILE A 58 -12.18 6.00 -6.90
C ILE A 58 -13.02 6.62 -5.78
N LEU A 59 -12.38 7.02 -4.68
CA LEU A 59 -13.08 7.63 -3.54
C LEU A 59 -13.78 8.92 -3.95
N ASN A 60 -13.13 9.78 -4.72
CA ASN A 60 -13.72 11.02 -5.20
C ASN A 60 -14.87 10.79 -6.20
N GLU A 61 -14.74 9.81 -7.08
CA GLU A 61 -15.73 9.58 -8.14
C GLU A 61 -16.95 8.79 -7.65
N THR A 62 -16.74 7.82 -6.76
CA THR A 62 -17.77 6.83 -6.39
C THR A 62 -18.24 6.96 -4.95
N PHE A 63 -17.37 7.45 -4.06
CA PHE A 63 -17.60 7.43 -2.62
C PHE A 63 -17.35 8.79 -1.96
N ASP A 64 -17.64 9.92 -2.64
CA ASP A 64 -17.35 11.29 -2.13
C ASP A 64 -17.93 11.54 -0.71
N LEU A 65 -19.04 10.88 -0.37
CA LEU A 65 -19.63 10.93 0.97
C LEU A 65 -18.66 10.52 2.08
N ILE A 66 -17.66 9.68 1.79
CA ILE A 66 -16.64 9.22 2.76
C ILE A 66 -15.87 10.37 3.41
N TRP A 67 -15.74 11.51 2.72
CA TRP A 67 -15.05 12.68 3.24
C TRP A 67 -15.84 13.40 4.32
N ASN A 68 -17.17 13.28 4.30
CA ASN A 68 -18.06 13.90 5.27
C ASN A 68 -18.49 12.88 6.34
N GLU A 69 -18.81 11.66 5.93
CA GLU A 69 -19.38 10.58 6.76
C GLU A 69 -18.57 9.28 6.63
N PRO A 70 -17.28 9.27 7.04
CA PRO A 70 -16.41 8.10 6.91
C PRO A 70 -16.94 6.88 7.69
N GLU A 71 -17.70 7.12 8.76
CA GLU A 71 -18.26 6.09 9.64
C GLU A 71 -19.27 5.17 8.92
N GLU A 72 -20.01 5.69 7.94
CA GLU A 72 -20.94 4.92 7.11
C GLU A 72 -20.22 3.88 6.22
N PHE A 73 -18.93 4.09 5.98
CA PHE A 73 -18.06 3.22 5.20
C PHE A 73 -17.18 2.33 6.08
N GLY A 74 -17.40 2.32 7.41
CA GLY A 74 -16.61 1.55 8.37
C GLY A 74 -15.26 2.17 8.72
N PHE A 75 -15.04 3.45 8.39
CA PHE A 75 -13.85 4.17 8.80
C PHE A 75 -14.04 4.83 10.16
N VAL A 76 -13.01 4.74 10.99
CA VAL A 76 -12.97 5.35 12.32
C VAL A 76 -12.21 6.67 12.25
N ARG A 77 -12.86 7.75 12.68
CA ARG A 77 -12.23 9.06 12.79
C ARG A 77 -11.15 9.05 13.88
N GLN A 78 -10.01 9.65 13.60
CA GLN A 78 -8.85 9.72 14.49
C GLN A 78 -8.20 11.11 14.44
N THR A 79 -7.59 11.51 15.55
CA THR A 79 -6.81 12.76 15.64
C THR A 79 -5.40 12.63 15.09
N GLU A 80 -4.86 11.41 15.03
CA GLU A 80 -3.48 11.14 14.66
C GLU A 80 -3.40 10.12 13.54
N ILE A 81 -2.35 10.22 12.73
CA ILE A 81 -2.05 9.24 11.69
C ILE A 81 -1.50 7.98 12.38
N PRO A 82 -2.05 6.79 12.10
CA PRO A 82 -1.57 5.57 12.72
C PRO A 82 -0.11 5.28 12.32
N PRO A 83 0.70 4.69 13.22
CA PRO A 83 2.14 4.54 13.02
C PRO A 83 2.52 3.61 11.85
N TRP A 84 1.60 2.79 11.36
CA TRP A 84 1.82 1.99 10.16
C TRP A 84 1.77 2.84 8.88
N ALA A 85 0.98 3.92 8.86
CA ALA A 85 0.85 4.79 7.70
C ALA A 85 2.02 5.77 7.55
N THR A 86 2.79 5.96 8.61
CA THR A 86 4.04 6.74 8.60
C THR A 86 5.28 5.86 8.43
N LYS A 87 5.13 4.54 8.31
CA LYS A 87 6.28 3.66 8.03
C LYS A 87 6.85 4.05 6.68
N ALA A 88 8.07 4.60 6.72
CA ALA A 88 8.84 4.91 5.54
C ALA A 88 9.01 3.62 4.71
N TRP A 89 8.54 3.70 3.48
CA TRP A 89 8.79 2.72 2.44
C TRP A 89 10.30 2.54 2.24
N PRO A 90 10.90 1.37 2.50
CA PRO A 90 12.24 1.10 2.03
C PRO A 90 12.15 0.80 0.52
N TRP A 91 12.31 1.84 -0.31
CA TRP A 91 12.64 1.63 -1.73
C TRP A 91 14.14 1.72 -1.94
N PRO A 92 14.73 0.81 -2.74
CA PRO A 92 14.11 -0.39 -3.32
C PRO A 92 13.77 -1.44 -2.25
N PRO A 93 12.79 -2.34 -2.49
CA PRO A 93 12.53 -3.47 -1.63
C PRO A 93 13.85 -4.20 -1.43
N LEU A 94 14.28 -4.37 -0.18
CA LEU A 94 15.38 -5.27 0.08
C LEU A 94 14.95 -6.65 -0.43
N PRO A 95 15.75 -7.30 -1.29
CA PRO A 95 15.44 -8.65 -1.75
C PRO A 95 15.17 -9.56 -0.54
N GLU A 96 14.20 -10.47 -0.66
CA GLU A 96 14.01 -11.49 0.37
C GLU A 96 15.35 -12.26 0.51
N VAL A 97 15.73 -12.68 1.72
CA VAL A 97 17.02 -13.39 1.94
C VAL A 97 17.19 -14.59 1.00
N GLU A 98 16.09 -15.23 0.61
CA GLU A 98 16.03 -16.31 -0.38
C GLU A 98 16.42 -15.88 -1.81
N ASP A 99 16.15 -14.62 -2.20
CA ASP A 99 16.58 -14.05 -3.49
C ASP A 99 18.08 -13.69 -3.48
N VAL A 100 18.62 -13.30 -2.32
CA VAL A 100 20.05 -13.01 -2.15
C VAL A 100 20.88 -14.30 -2.25
N GLU A 101 20.41 -15.40 -1.65
CA GLU A 101 21.08 -16.71 -1.74
C GLU A 101 21.16 -17.21 -3.18
N LYS A 102 20.12 -17.00 -4.00
CA LYS A 102 20.13 -17.34 -5.44
C LYS A 102 21.05 -16.46 -6.28
N MET A 103 21.28 -15.20 -5.89
CA MET A 103 22.23 -14.32 -6.59
C MET A 103 23.69 -14.67 -6.29
N LEU A 104 23.98 -15.29 -5.15
CA LEU A 104 25.32 -15.74 -4.79
C LEU A 104 25.70 -17.10 -5.41
N ASP A 105 24.71 -17.90 -5.81
CA ASP A 105 24.88 -19.22 -6.43
C ASP A 105 25.00 -19.18 -7.98
N SER A 106 25.12 -17.99 -8.57
CA SER A 106 25.41 -17.85 -10.01
C SER A 106 26.92 -17.83 -10.24
N PRO A 107 27.56 -18.95 -10.65
CA PRO A 107 28.97 -18.94 -11.03
C PRO A 107 29.16 -18.05 -12.26
N GLY A 108 29.81 -16.91 -12.05
CA GLY A 108 30.18 -15.98 -13.09
C GLY A 108 31.20 -16.56 -14.07
N VAL A 109 31.02 -16.17 -15.33
CA VAL A 109 31.99 -16.14 -16.45
C VAL A 109 32.23 -17.48 -17.17
N PRO A 110 31.72 -17.66 -18.41
CA PRO A 110 32.38 -18.52 -19.38
C PRO A 110 33.66 -17.83 -19.86
N ASP A 111 34.77 -18.50 -19.58
CA ASP A 111 36.16 -18.25 -19.97
C ASP A 111 36.31 -17.70 -21.41
N ALA A 112 36.85 -16.48 -21.49
CA ALA A 112 37.28 -15.89 -22.76
C ALA A 112 38.63 -16.51 -23.16
N GLY A 113 38.60 -17.42 -24.13
CA GLY A 113 39.70 -17.57 -25.08
C GLY A 113 40.48 -18.89 -25.02
N ARG A 114 40.25 -19.73 -26.04
CA ARG A 114 41.30 -20.26 -26.95
C ARG A 114 40.67 -21.28 -27.87
N ARG A 115 40.84 -21.10 -29.19
CA ARG A 115 41.35 -22.18 -30.04
C ARG A 115 41.87 -21.63 -31.37
N ASN A 116 43.10 -22.07 -31.64
CA ASN A 116 43.91 -21.94 -32.87
C ASN A 116 43.14 -22.20 -34.15
#